data_AF-A0A1Q5F6X4-F1
#
_entry.id   AF-A0A1Q5F6X4-F1
#
_cell.length_a   1.000
_cell.length_b   1.000
_cell.length_c   1.000
_cell.angle_alpha   90.00
_cell.angle_beta   90.00
_cell.angle_gamma   90.00
#
_symmetry.space_group_name_H-M   'P 1'
#
loop_
_entity.id
_entity.type
_entity.pdbx_description
1 polymer ?
#
loop_
_entity_poly.entity_id
_entity_poly.type
_entity_poly.pdbx_seq_one_letter_code
_entity_poly.pdbx_strand_id
1 'polypeptide(L)'
;MYRAVARTIATALAAAALATAAPAVTAAAASPDAFYTYDGSAPLSSLAPGTVLKTRTLSYHLLGIPTPVQAVQLLFRTTDAQGRPSAGVTTVVRGLGSDGSKAVSYQSFYDSLNPADSPSRAIAGGLTLGGAIPNAEALFVVPFVLQGYDVVIPDTEGQRADFAAGPEYGTTTLDSVRAVSAAAATGMNADTRFGLLGYSGGAIATNWAAALAPGYAPDVNRRLVGFAEGGLLVDPAHNLKYVDGSTVWAGVIPMAVIGVARAYDLDLTPYLSDYGKQVYTKMQDASIVNALGQYPDLTWKKLAKPEYADPNSVPPFLAAVNKVNLGSAPTPTVPGYLAQGNAGVLEGTFSNVSGIGTGDGVMVAGDVRALARQYCATGNSRIAHQQYDLLSHLGTAVPWAPTAVGYLNDRFAGKTAPSDCGHIAPGNPLTPEQPR
;
A
#
# COMPACT_ATOMS: atom_id res chain seq x y z
N MET A 1 35.70 -13.83 -16.96
CA MET A 1 34.92 -12.73 -16.35
C MET A 1 33.45 -13.07 -16.06
N TYR A 2 32.79 -14.00 -16.77
CA TYR A 2 31.41 -14.42 -16.48
C TYR A 2 31.20 -15.29 -15.21
N ARG A 3 32.26 -15.96 -14.70
CA ARG A 3 32.15 -16.82 -13.50
C ARG A 3 32.36 -16.09 -12.16
N ALA A 4 32.81 -14.84 -12.19
CA ALA A 4 33.08 -14.06 -10.97
C ALA A 4 31.85 -13.30 -10.48
N VAL A 5 30.98 -12.82 -11.38
CA VAL A 5 29.74 -12.09 -11.06
C VAL A 5 28.68 -13.02 -10.45
N ALA A 6 28.64 -14.30 -10.87
CA ALA A 6 27.72 -15.30 -10.33
C ALA A 6 28.01 -15.68 -8.85
N ARG A 7 29.25 -15.49 -8.37
CA ARG A 7 29.62 -15.80 -6.99
C ARG A 7 29.32 -14.66 -6.02
N THR A 8 29.21 -13.41 -6.49
CA THR A 8 28.91 -12.25 -5.63
C THR A 8 27.39 -12.09 -5.37
N ILE A 9 26.54 -12.54 -6.31
CA ILE A 9 25.08 -12.54 -6.14
C ILE A 9 24.62 -13.67 -5.20
N ALA A 10 25.30 -14.82 -5.22
CA ALA A 10 25.02 -15.92 -4.30
C ALA A 10 25.29 -15.56 -2.82
N THR A 11 26.23 -14.65 -2.54
CA THR A 11 26.52 -14.17 -1.18
C THR A 11 25.53 -13.12 -0.66
N ALA A 12 24.84 -12.39 -1.54
CA ALA A 12 23.78 -11.46 -1.12
C ALA A 12 22.47 -12.20 -0.79
N LEU A 13 22.18 -13.30 -1.49
CA LEU A 13 21.06 -14.19 -1.17
C LEU A 13 21.31 -15.04 0.09
N ALA A 14 22.59 -15.31 0.42
CA ALA A 14 22.94 -16.01 1.65
C ALA A 14 22.77 -15.17 2.93
N ALA A 15 22.78 -13.83 2.83
CA ALA A 15 22.47 -12.96 3.97
C ALA A 15 20.96 -12.95 4.33
N ALA A 16 20.10 -13.39 3.40
CA ALA A 16 18.68 -13.64 3.66
C ALA A 16 18.37 -15.09 4.10
N ALA A 17 19.36 -16.00 4.03
CA ALA A 17 19.16 -17.43 4.27
C ALA A 17 19.78 -17.96 5.58
N LEU A 18 20.37 -17.10 6.42
CA LEU A 18 20.77 -17.42 7.80
C LEU A 18 19.70 -16.96 8.80
N ALA A 19 18.44 -17.33 8.54
CA ALA A 19 17.39 -17.38 9.55
C ALA A 19 17.07 -18.84 9.90
N THR A 20 18.11 -19.66 10.11
CA THR A 20 17.94 -21.02 10.62
C THR A 20 17.75 -20.97 12.13
N ALA A 21 16.55 -21.32 12.56
CA ALA A 21 16.10 -21.44 13.94
C ALA A 21 16.04 -20.11 14.72
N ALA A 22 15.15 -19.20 14.31
CA ALA A 22 14.56 -18.31 15.30
C ALA A 22 13.83 -19.19 16.33
N PRO A 23 14.02 -18.98 17.65
CA PRO A 23 13.14 -19.61 18.63
C PRO A 23 11.70 -19.26 18.21
N ALA A 24 10.78 -20.21 18.33
CA ALA A 24 9.36 -19.93 18.18
C ALA A 24 9.05 -18.83 19.19
N VAL A 25 9.04 -17.58 18.74
CA VAL A 25 8.49 -16.47 19.48
C VAL A 25 7.01 -16.80 19.48
N THR A 26 6.57 -17.49 20.53
CA THR A 26 5.17 -17.51 20.91
C THR A 26 4.78 -16.04 20.91
N ALA A 27 4.04 -15.61 19.88
CA ALA A 27 3.37 -14.34 19.89
C ALA A 27 2.53 -14.35 21.15
N ALA A 28 3.03 -13.73 22.21
CA ALA A 28 2.23 -13.47 23.38
C ALA A 28 1.06 -12.68 22.80
N ALA A 29 -0.14 -13.27 22.82
CA ALA A 29 -1.34 -12.59 22.40
C ALA A 29 -1.33 -11.26 23.15
N ALA A 30 -1.05 -10.18 22.41
CA ALA A 30 -0.95 -8.87 23.01
C ALA A 30 -2.24 -8.67 23.80
N SER A 31 -2.12 -8.30 25.07
CA SER A 31 -3.30 -7.87 25.84
C SER A 31 -4.10 -6.93 24.94
N PRO A 32 -5.41 -7.14 24.74
CA PRO A 32 -6.18 -6.38 23.77
C PRO A 32 -6.03 -4.89 24.08
N ASP A 33 -5.27 -4.20 23.22
CA ASP A 33 -4.97 -2.79 23.40
C ASP A 33 -6.21 -1.98 23.05
N ALA A 34 -6.92 -1.52 24.09
CA ALA A 34 -8.17 -0.77 23.98
C ALA A 34 -8.03 0.55 23.19
N PHE A 35 -6.81 1.02 22.93
CA PHE A 35 -6.58 2.18 22.07
C PHE A 35 -7.12 1.99 20.65
N TYR A 36 -7.07 0.76 20.13
CA TYR A 36 -7.45 0.42 18.76
C TYR A 36 -8.96 0.26 18.55
N THR A 37 -9.74 0.29 19.63
CA THR A 37 -11.20 0.12 19.59
C THR A 37 -11.86 1.44 19.97
N TYR A 38 -12.84 1.87 19.19
CA TYR A 38 -13.68 3.01 19.55
C TYR A 38 -14.71 2.58 20.61
N ASP A 39 -14.74 3.30 21.73
CA ASP A 39 -15.60 3.03 22.90
C ASP A 39 -16.41 4.28 23.33
N GLY A 40 -16.50 5.29 22.45
CA GLY A 40 -17.29 6.48 22.71
C GLY A 40 -18.80 6.23 22.64
N SER A 41 -19.57 7.07 23.34
CA SER A 41 -21.02 6.93 23.44
C SER A 41 -21.79 7.36 22.19
N ALA A 42 -21.22 8.25 21.37
CA ALA A 42 -21.79 8.67 20.10
C ALA A 42 -21.45 7.64 19.00
N PRO A 43 -22.37 7.27 18.10
CA PRO A 43 -22.03 6.39 16.99
C PRO A 43 -21.04 7.08 16.02
N LEU A 44 -20.12 6.33 15.40
CA LEU A 44 -19.16 6.89 14.42
C LEU A 44 -19.85 7.62 13.26
N SER A 45 -21.09 7.23 12.93
CA SER A 45 -21.91 7.88 11.89
C SER A 45 -22.26 9.33 12.19
N SER A 46 -22.24 9.78 13.46
CA SER A 46 -22.51 11.16 13.83
C SER A 46 -21.25 12.04 13.88
N LEU A 47 -20.07 11.45 13.71
CA LEU A 47 -18.78 12.15 13.73
C LEU A 47 -18.28 12.39 12.31
N ALA A 48 -17.61 13.52 12.10
CA ALA A 48 -17.04 13.87 10.80
C ALA A 48 -15.78 13.05 10.49
N PRO A 49 -15.55 12.68 9.21
CA PRO A 49 -14.27 12.12 8.76
C PRO A 49 -13.07 12.93 9.26
N GLY A 50 -12.06 12.28 9.84
CA GLY A 50 -10.88 12.90 10.45
C GLY A 50 -11.07 13.38 11.90
N THR A 51 -12.22 13.17 12.52
CA THR A 51 -12.42 13.48 13.94
C THR A 51 -11.52 12.61 14.81
N VAL A 52 -10.74 13.21 15.70
CA VAL A 52 -9.86 12.51 16.65
C VAL A 52 -10.72 11.89 17.76
N LEU A 53 -10.60 10.58 17.94
CA LEU A 53 -11.35 9.77 18.90
C LEU A 53 -10.54 9.46 20.16
N LYS A 54 -9.25 9.12 19.98
CA LYS A 54 -8.29 8.89 21.07
C LYS A 54 -6.93 9.43 20.68
N THR A 55 -6.13 9.78 21.68
CA THR A 55 -4.75 10.24 21.49
C THR A 55 -3.87 9.59 22.56
N ARG A 56 -2.68 9.14 22.16
CA ARG A 56 -1.64 8.72 23.09
C ARG A 56 -0.26 9.10 22.57
N THR A 57 0.68 9.26 23.49
CA THR A 57 2.10 9.44 23.19
C THR A 57 2.85 8.23 23.71
N LEU A 58 3.75 7.68 22.90
CA LEU A 58 4.56 6.52 23.25
C LEU A 58 5.97 6.65 22.67
N SER A 59 6.91 5.86 23.18
CA SER A 59 8.23 5.74 22.59
C SER A 59 8.15 4.90 21.32
N TYR A 60 8.77 5.36 20.24
CA TYR A 60 8.86 4.63 18.98
C TYR A 60 9.70 3.37 19.21
N HIS A 61 9.20 2.21 18.83
CA HIS A 61 9.93 0.95 18.92
C HIS A 61 10.51 0.55 17.56
N LEU A 62 11.74 0.06 17.56
CA LEU A 62 12.37 -0.63 16.42
C LEU A 62 12.57 -2.09 16.79
N LEU A 63 11.90 -2.99 16.08
CA LEU A 63 11.92 -4.44 16.35
C LEU A 63 11.61 -4.75 17.83
N GLY A 64 10.60 -4.07 18.39
CA GLY A 64 10.18 -4.22 19.78
C GLY A 64 11.07 -3.54 20.83
N ILE A 65 12.16 -2.89 20.41
CA ILE A 65 13.07 -2.18 21.31
C ILE A 65 12.69 -0.69 21.33
N PRO A 66 12.34 -0.11 22.49
CA PRO A 66 12.00 1.31 22.58
C PRO A 66 13.21 2.18 22.24
N THR A 67 12.96 3.27 21.51
CA THR A 67 13.94 4.30 21.19
C THR A 67 13.62 5.61 21.93
N PRO A 68 14.55 6.58 21.99
CA PRO A 68 14.26 7.90 22.55
C PRO A 68 13.29 8.75 21.71
N VAL A 69 12.95 8.32 20.49
CA VAL A 69 12.03 9.05 19.60
C VAL A 69 10.61 8.88 20.12
N GLN A 70 9.90 9.99 20.34
CA GLN A 70 8.50 9.96 20.73
C GLN A 70 7.61 9.93 19.47
N ALA A 71 6.53 9.17 19.55
CA ALA A 71 5.49 9.09 18.53
C ALA A 71 4.12 9.41 19.14
N VAL A 72 3.27 10.10 18.38
CA VAL A 72 1.88 10.37 18.75
C VAL A 72 0.98 9.49 17.93
N GLN A 73 0.11 8.72 18.58
CA GLN A 73 -0.91 7.94 17.91
C GLN A 73 -2.28 8.57 18.10
N LEU A 74 -3.05 8.57 17.02
CA LEU A 74 -4.44 9.01 17.00
C LEU A 74 -5.31 7.86 16.51
N LEU A 75 -6.35 7.52 17.28
CA LEU A 75 -7.52 6.84 16.74
C LEU A 75 -8.42 7.93 16.16
N PHE A 76 -8.89 7.78 14.93
CA PHE A 76 -9.71 8.79 14.26
C PHE A 76 -10.86 8.14 13.48
N ARG A 77 -11.93 8.91 13.24
CA ARG A 77 -13.07 8.45 12.42
C ARG A 77 -12.69 8.50 10.94
N THR A 78 -12.89 7.39 10.22
CA THR A 78 -12.69 7.26 8.77
C THR A 78 -13.93 6.68 8.07
N THR A 79 -13.79 6.31 6.80
CA THR A 79 -14.83 5.66 5.98
C THR A 79 -14.22 4.41 5.32
N ASP A 80 -14.91 3.27 5.39
CA ASP A 80 -14.43 2.02 4.78
C ASP A 80 -14.67 1.95 3.25
N ALA A 81 -14.26 0.85 2.60
CA ALA A 81 -14.39 0.65 1.15
C ALA A 81 -15.83 0.71 0.64
N GLN A 82 -16.83 0.50 1.50
CA GLN A 82 -18.25 0.53 1.16
C GLN A 82 -18.92 1.87 1.49
N GLY A 83 -18.17 2.85 2.00
CA GLY A 83 -18.71 4.15 2.40
C GLY A 83 -19.28 4.20 3.82
N ARG A 84 -19.09 3.15 4.62
CA ARG A 84 -19.61 3.06 5.98
C ARG A 84 -18.67 3.76 6.97
N PRO A 85 -19.19 4.36 8.05
CA PRO A 85 -18.35 4.93 9.11
C PRO A 85 -17.48 3.86 9.77
N SER A 86 -16.18 4.12 9.87
CA SER A 86 -15.17 3.24 10.48
C SER A 86 -14.22 4.07 11.36
N ALA A 87 -13.29 3.41 12.04
CA ALA A 87 -12.17 4.07 12.72
C ALA A 87 -10.84 3.61 12.12
N GLY A 88 -9.86 4.50 12.12
CA GLY A 88 -8.48 4.23 11.68
C GLY A 88 -7.49 4.67 12.73
N VAL A 89 -6.26 4.18 12.66
CA VAL A 89 -5.15 4.61 13.50
C VAL A 89 -4.06 5.24 12.63
N THR A 90 -3.44 6.30 13.13
CA THR A 90 -2.25 6.89 12.51
C THR A 90 -1.21 7.20 13.56
N THR A 91 0.06 7.07 13.17
CA THR A 91 1.21 7.42 14.00
C THR A 91 1.93 8.62 13.40
N VAL A 92 2.28 9.59 14.23
CA VAL A 92 3.08 10.77 13.87
C VAL A 92 4.44 10.67 14.50
N VAL A 93 5.48 10.80 13.68
CA VAL A 93 6.88 10.98 14.11
C VAL A 93 7.30 12.40 13.74
N ARG A 94 7.68 13.20 14.74
CA ARG A 94 8.10 14.59 14.52
C ARG A 94 9.47 14.64 13.85
N GLY A 95 9.62 15.54 12.88
CA GLY A 95 10.92 15.82 12.27
C GLY A 95 11.88 16.51 13.23
N LEU A 96 13.19 16.33 13.03
CA LEU A 96 14.21 17.03 13.82
C LEU A 96 14.11 18.54 13.59
N GLY A 97 13.83 19.29 14.66
CA GLY A 97 13.62 20.74 14.57
C GLY A 97 12.36 21.15 13.80
N SER A 98 11.42 20.22 13.57
CA SER A 98 10.17 20.52 12.86
C SER A 98 9.36 21.60 13.56
N ASP A 99 8.93 22.59 12.79
CA ASP A 99 7.95 23.62 13.18
C ASP A 99 6.49 23.20 12.88
N GLY A 100 6.28 21.99 12.36
CA GLY A 100 4.97 21.47 11.98
C GLY A 100 4.43 21.96 10.63
N SER A 101 5.17 22.77 9.87
CA SER A 101 4.70 23.35 8.61
C SER A 101 4.73 22.40 7.41
N LYS A 102 5.52 21.31 7.48
CA LYS A 102 5.72 20.35 6.40
C LYS A 102 5.66 18.92 6.93
N ALA A 103 4.86 18.08 6.29
CA ALA A 103 4.74 16.68 6.66
C ALA A 103 4.68 15.77 5.44
N VAL A 104 5.20 14.56 5.55
CA VAL A 104 4.99 13.50 4.56
C VAL A 104 4.03 12.48 5.14
N SER A 105 2.95 12.19 4.42
CA SER A 105 2.11 11.03 4.70
C SER A 105 2.76 9.83 4.01
N TYR A 106 3.36 8.95 4.79
CA TYR A 106 4.01 7.73 4.32
C TYR A 106 3.04 6.55 4.43
N GLN A 107 2.79 5.91 3.30
CA GLN A 107 1.96 4.72 3.21
C GLN A 107 2.85 3.47 3.25
N SER A 108 2.69 2.69 4.32
CA SER A 108 3.44 1.44 4.52
C SER A 108 2.94 0.34 3.58
N PHE A 109 3.85 -0.49 3.08
CA PHE A 109 3.56 -1.74 2.36
C PHE A 109 3.54 -2.95 3.31
N TYR A 110 2.95 -2.80 4.50
CA TYR A 110 2.89 -3.89 5.47
C TYR A 110 2.08 -5.11 4.99
N ASP A 111 1.22 -4.90 3.99
CA ASP A 111 0.60 -5.91 3.13
C ASP A 111 0.13 -7.13 3.93
N SER A 112 -0.93 -6.96 4.72
CA SER A 112 -1.37 -8.02 5.64
C SER A 112 -2.89 -8.17 5.68
N LEU A 113 -3.34 -9.37 6.03
CA LEU A 113 -4.73 -9.63 6.39
C LEU A 113 -4.96 -9.61 7.90
N ASN A 114 -3.91 -9.30 8.69
CA ASN A 114 -3.94 -9.29 10.13
C ASN A 114 -3.77 -7.86 10.69
N PRO A 115 -4.78 -7.31 11.38
CA PRO A 115 -4.68 -5.99 12.02
C PRO A 115 -3.55 -5.87 13.05
N ALA A 116 -3.00 -6.99 13.54
CA ALA A 116 -1.85 -7.00 14.43
C ALA A 116 -0.54 -6.55 13.75
N ASP A 117 -0.45 -6.65 12.42
CA ASP A 117 0.72 -6.28 11.62
C ASP A 117 0.75 -4.79 11.26
N SER A 118 -0.24 -4.01 11.69
CA SER A 118 -0.38 -2.62 11.31
C SER A 118 0.83 -1.77 11.77
N PRO A 119 1.23 -0.74 10.99
CA PRO A 119 2.38 0.10 11.31
C PRO A 119 2.32 0.69 12.73
N SER A 120 1.15 1.15 13.17
CA SER A 120 1.02 1.72 14.50
C SER A 120 1.25 0.69 15.61
N ARG A 121 0.91 -0.59 15.41
CA ARG A 121 1.18 -1.65 16.39
C ARG A 121 2.66 -2.00 16.45
N ALA A 122 3.31 -2.08 15.29
CA ALA A 122 4.76 -2.27 15.21
C ALA A 122 5.51 -1.14 15.95
N ILE A 123 5.12 0.11 15.71
CA ILE A 123 5.72 1.29 16.38
C ILE A 123 5.45 1.31 17.89
N ALA A 124 4.31 0.76 18.34
CA ALA A 124 3.98 0.62 19.76
C ALA A 124 4.70 -0.54 20.46
N GLY A 125 5.58 -1.28 19.76
CA GLY A 125 6.35 -2.40 20.32
C GLY A 125 5.74 -3.77 20.06
N GLY A 126 4.69 -3.85 19.26
CA GLY A 126 4.12 -5.13 18.81
C GLY A 126 5.13 -5.91 17.98
N LEU A 127 5.27 -7.20 18.30
CA LEU A 127 6.13 -8.13 17.58
C LEU A 127 5.29 -9.19 16.88
N THR A 128 5.20 -9.08 15.58
CA THR A 128 4.64 -10.08 14.68
C THR A 128 5.58 -10.28 13.50
N LEU A 129 5.43 -11.38 12.78
CA LEU A 129 6.27 -11.63 11.60
C LEU A 129 5.99 -10.59 10.50
N GLY A 130 4.73 -10.20 10.29
CA GLY A 130 4.35 -9.16 9.33
C GLY A 130 4.77 -7.75 9.78
N GLY A 131 4.71 -7.46 11.08
CA GLY A 131 5.13 -6.19 11.66
C GLY A 131 6.63 -5.87 11.54
N ALA A 132 7.45 -6.82 11.07
CA ALA A 132 8.85 -6.55 10.73
C ALA A 132 9.00 -5.63 9.49
N ILE A 133 8.00 -5.59 8.60
CA ILE A 133 8.02 -4.73 7.40
C ILE A 133 8.04 -3.24 7.75
N PRO A 134 7.11 -2.71 8.58
CA PRO A 134 7.18 -1.33 9.08
C PRO A 134 8.52 -0.95 9.72
N ASN A 135 9.23 -1.91 10.30
CA ASN A 135 10.56 -1.67 10.88
C ASN A 135 11.65 -1.55 9.79
N ALA A 136 11.58 -2.36 8.73
CA ALA A 136 12.48 -2.27 7.58
C ALA A 136 12.23 -1.02 6.71
N GLU A 137 11.00 -0.50 6.73
CA GLU A 137 10.57 0.70 6.01
C GLU A 137 11.16 2.02 6.55
N ALA A 138 11.90 1.99 7.66
CA ALA A 138 12.59 3.15 8.21
C ALA A 138 13.47 3.86 7.16
N LEU A 139 14.00 3.14 6.16
CA LEU A 139 14.78 3.70 5.06
C LEU A 139 14.02 4.73 4.21
N PHE A 140 12.68 4.66 4.12
CA PHE A 140 11.85 5.62 3.39
C PHE A 140 11.43 6.82 4.26
N VAL A 141 11.36 6.62 5.58
CA VAL A 141 10.89 7.61 6.56
C VAL A 141 12.01 8.50 7.10
N VAL A 142 13.15 7.88 7.43
CA VAL A 142 14.30 8.55 8.08
C VAL A 142 14.79 9.79 7.32
N PRO A 143 14.93 9.77 5.97
CA PRO A 143 15.37 10.96 5.24
C PRO A 143 14.50 12.20 5.49
N PHE A 144 13.19 12.04 5.63
CA PHE A 144 12.26 13.15 5.88
C PHE A 144 12.36 13.65 7.32
N VAL A 145 12.43 12.73 8.29
CA VAL A 145 12.61 13.08 9.71
C VAL A 145 13.90 13.89 9.91
N LEU A 146 15.00 13.48 9.27
CA LEU A 146 16.28 14.19 9.33
C LEU A 146 16.24 15.58 8.67
N GLN A 147 15.38 15.77 7.67
CA GLN A 147 15.19 17.05 6.98
C GLN A 147 14.17 17.97 7.69
N GLY A 148 13.66 17.57 8.86
CA GLY A 148 12.71 18.34 9.65
C GLY A 148 11.27 18.27 9.17
N TYR A 149 10.91 17.28 8.34
CA TYR A 149 9.52 16.99 8.01
C TYR A 149 8.93 16.08 9.09
N ASP A 150 7.69 16.37 9.49
CA ASP A 150 6.91 15.39 10.25
C ASP A 150 6.50 14.24 9.33
N VAL A 151 6.38 13.03 9.87
CA VAL A 151 5.93 11.86 9.11
C VAL A 151 4.66 11.30 9.72
N VAL A 152 3.64 11.13 8.88
CA VAL A 152 2.32 10.59 9.22
C VAL A 152 2.19 9.21 8.62
N ILE A 153 2.00 8.20 9.45
CA ILE A 153 1.99 6.78 9.07
C ILE A 153 0.62 6.22 9.45
N PRO A 154 -0.39 6.30 8.56
CA PRO A 154 -1.69 5.68 8.79
C PRO A 154 -1.63 4.16 8.61
N ASP A 155 -2.45 3.44 9.39
CA ASP A 155 -2.77 2.04 9.17
C ASP A 155 -3.77 1.94 8.01
N THR A 156 -3.25 2.01 6.78
CA THR A 156 -4.06 2.27 5.57
C THR A 156 -5.10 1.21 5.26
N GLU A 157 -4.90 -0.03 5.68
CA GLU A 157 -5.81 -1.14 5.36
C GLU A 157 -7.01 -1.21 6.32
N GLY A 158 -7.18 -0.21 7.20
CA GLY A 158 -8.29 -0.12 8.13
C GLY A 158 -8.21 -1.12 9.29
N GLN A 159 -9.24 -1.13 10.14
CA GLN A 159 -9.27 -1.94 11.36
C GLN A 159 -9.28 -3.46 11.13
N ARG A 160 -9.71 -3.90 9.94
CA ARG A 160 -9.81 -5.31 9.56
C ARG A 160 -8.65 -5.80 8.71
N ALA A 161 -7.69 -4.91 8.37
CA ALA A 161 -6.63 -5.19 7.42
C ALA A 161 -7.20 -5.73 6.09
N ASP A 162 -8.02 -4.91 5.45
CA ASP A 162 -8.72 -5.23 4.20
C ASP A 162 -7.75 -5.07 3.02
N PHE A 163 -6.76 -5.97 2.93
CA PHE A 163 -5.67 -5.87 1.95
C PHE A 163 -6.17 -5.72 0.49
N ALA A 164 -5.50 -4.85 -0.26
CA ALA A 164 -5.83 -4.45 -1.63
C ALA A 164 -7.16 -3.70 -1.82
N ALA A 165 -7.85 -3.31 -0.75
CA ALA A 165 -9.06 -2.48 -0.81
C ALA A 165 -8.74 -0.98 -0.98
N GLY A 166 -8.24 -0.61 -2.15
CA GLY A 166 -7.74 0.73 -2.44
C GLY A 166 -8.63 1.92 -2.02
N PRO A 167 -9.96 1.92 -2.25
CA PRO A 167 -10.83 2.99 -1.77
C PRO A 167 -10.73 3.26 -0.26
N GLU A 168 -10.62 2.21 0.57
CA GLU A 168 -10.46 2.34 2.03
C GLU A 168 -9.08 2.88 2.41
N TYR A 169 -8.05 2.50 1.65
CA TYR A 169 -6.70 3.03 1.85
C TYR A 169 -6.68 4.54 1.60
N GLY A 170 -7.36 4.99 0.55
CA GLY A 170 -7.45 6.38 0.17
C GLY A 170 -8.18 7.23 1.22
N THR A 171 -9.37 6.82 1.66
CA THR A 171 -10.14 7.54 2.68
C THR A 171 -9.40 7.58 4.02
N THR A 172 -8.83 6.45 4.46
CA THR A 172 -8.04 6.36 5.70
C THR A 172 -6.82 7.26 5.67
N THR A 173 -6.12 7.34 4.54
CA THR A 173 -4.99 8.26 4.36
C THR A 173 -5.43 9.71 4.46
N LEU A 174 -6.47 10.13 3.71
CA LEU A 174 -6.93 11.52 3.70
C LEU A 174 -7.50 11.96 5.05
N ASP A 175 -8.25 11.10 5.72
CA ASP A 175 -8.81 11.38 7.05
C ASP A 175 -7.73 11.37 8.14
N SER A 176 -6.64 10.61 7.98
CA SER A 176 -5.48 10.73 8.86
C SER A 176 -4.85 12.12 8.77
N VAL A 177 -4.76 12.71 7.56
CA VAL A 177 -4.25 14.07 7.34
C VAL A 177 -5.16 15.10 8.01
N ARG A 178 -6.48 14.91 7.98
CA ARG A 178 -7.43 15.74 8.75
C ARG A 178 -7.20 15.61 10.26
N ALA A 179 -7.14 14.38 10.76
CA ALA A 179 -6.98 14.09 12.19
C ALA A 179 -5.69 14.69 12.76
N VAL A 180 -4.57 14.50 12.07
CA VAL A 180 -3.27 14.98 12.55
C VAL A 180 -3.20 16.52 12.51
N SER A 181 -3.91 17.16 11.58
CA SER A 181 -3.99 18.62 11.49
C SER A 181 -4.89 19.24 12.57
N ALA A 182 -5.79 18.44 13.16
CA ALA A 182 -6.71 18.87 14.22
C ALA A 182 -6.17 18.58 15.64
N ALA A 183 -5.21 17.67 15.78
CA ALA A 183 -4.66 17.26 17.07
C ALA A 183 -3.44 18.11 17.45
N ALA A 184 -3.59 18.99 18.44
CA ALA A 184 -2.47 19.83 18.93
C ALA A 184 -1.22 19.02 19.35
N ALA A 185 -1.40 17.78 19.83
CA ALA A 185 -0.31 16.89 20.23
C ALA A 185 0.65 16.53 19.08
N THR A 186 0.21 16.60 17.82
CA THR A 186 1.05 16.32 16.65
C THR A 186 1.90 17.52 16.24
N GLY A 187 1.60 18.71 16.77
CA GLY A 187 2.16 20.00 16.40
C GLY A 187 1.96 20.41 14.93
N MET A 188 1.10 19.72 14.18
CA MET A 188 0.62 20.13 12.85
C MET A 188 -0.67 20.94 12.99
N ASN A 189 -1.06 21.64 11.92
CA ASN A 189 -2.25 22.48 11.90
C ASN A 189 -2.89 22.55 10.50
N ALA A 190 -3.88 23.42 10.34
CA ALA A 190 -4.61 23.59 9.08
C ALA A 190 -3.76 24.14 7.91
N ASP A 191 -2.60 24.74 8.19
CA ASP A 191 -1.67 25.27 7.19
C ASP A 191 -0.51 24.32 6.87
N THR A 192 -0.37 23.21 7.61
CA THR A 192 0.62 22.18 7.31
C THR A 192 0.43 21.67 5.88
N ARG A 193 1.52 21.67 5.10
CA ARG A 193 1.56 21.13 3.75
C ARG A 193 1.98 19.67 3.77
N PHE A 194 1.39 18.87 2.89
CA PHE A 194 1.58 17.41 2.88
C PHE A 194 2.09 16.89 1.54
N GLY A 195 3.04 15.96 1.56
CA GLY A 195 3.39 15.12 0.41
C GLY A 195 2.93 13.69 0.66
N LEU A 196 2.44 12.99 -0.37
CA LEU A 196 2.07 11.58 -0.26
C LEU A 196 3.19 10.69 -0.83
N LEU A 197 3.51 9.60 -0.14
CA LEU A 197 4.62 8.72 -0.50
C LEU A 197 4.29 7.26 -0.21
N GLY A 198 4.42 6.39 -1.21
CA GLY A 198 4.22 4.95 -1.02
C GLY A 198 4.83 4.12 -2.13
N TYR A 199 5.25 2.90 -1.80
CA TYR A 199 5.79 1.92 -2.75
C TYR A 199 5.04 0.61 -2.61
N SER A 200 4.91 -0.19 -3.67
CA SER A 200 4.24 -1.49 -3.61
C SER A 200 2.80 -1.37 -3.06
N GLY A 201 2.42 -2.13 -2.04
CA GLY A 201 1.11 -1.96 -1.39
C GLY A 201 0.88 -0.56 -0.80
N GLY A 202 1.94 0.13 -0.38
CA GLY A 202 1.86 1.55 0.02
C GLY A 202 1.46 2.46 -1.16
N ALA A 203 1.85 2.13 -2.39
CA ALA A 203 1.42 2.87 -3.57
C ALA A 203 -0.10 2.76 -3.81
N ILE A 204 -0.76 1.67 -3.37
CA ILE A 204 -2.22 1.55 -3.39
C ILE A 204 -2.85 2.69 -2.57
N ALA A 205 -2.33 2.94 -1.38
CA ALA A 205 -2.86 4.00 -0.54
C ALA A 205 -2.54 5.39 -1.10
N THR A 206 -1.31 5.59 -1.60
CA THR A 206 -0.90 6.87 -2.21
C THR A 206 -1.75 7.21 -3.43
N ASN A 207 -1.97 6.26 -4.32
CA ASN A 207 -2.71 6.50 -5.56
C ASN A 207 -4.19 6.76 -5.32
N TRP A 208 -4.85 5.98 -4.46
CA TRP A 208 -6.26 6.17 -4.13
C TRP A 208 -6.47 7.44 -3.31
N ALA A 209 -5.56 7.78 -2.40
CA ALA A 209 -5.62 9.05 -1.68
C ALA A 209 -5.50 10.24 -2.66
N ALA A 210 -4.54 10.20 -3.60
CA ALA A 210 -4.37 11.26 -4.60
C ALA A 210 -5.60 11.37 -5.51
N ALA A 211 -6.14 10.25 -5.99
CA ALA A 211 -7.31 10.20 -6.86
C ALA A 211 -8.59 10.71 -6.16
N LEU A 212 -8.80 10.32 -4.89
CA LEU A 212 -10.00 10.72 -4.13
C LEU A 212 -9.90 12.14 -3.56
N ALA A 213 -8.70 12.66 -3.30
CA ALA A 213 -8.51 13.96 -2.64
C ALA A 213 -9.38 15.09 -3.20
N PRO A 214 -9.49 15.33 -4.53
CA PRO A 214 -10.25 16.45 -5.06
C PRO A 214 -11.75 16.41 -4.71
N GLY A 215 -12.34 15.21 -4.67
CA GLY A 215 -13.77 15.03 -4.41
C GLY A 215 -14.10 14.73 -2.95
N TYR A 216 -13.32 13.87 -2.30
CA TYR A 216 -13.56 13.39 -0.94
C TYR A 216 -13.02 14.33 0.13
N ALA A 217 -11.83 14.89 -0.09
CA ALA A 217 -11.15 15.75 0.87
C ALA A 217 -10.54 17.00 0.23
N PRO A 218 -11.38 17.89 -0.35
CA PRO A 218 -10.90 19.11 -1.00
C PRO A 218 -10.10 20.01 -0.04
N ASP A 219 -10.43 19.96 1.26
CA ASP A 219 -9.72 20.64 2.33
C ASP A 219 -8.28 20.11 2.56
N VAL A 220 -8.04 18.82 2.29
CA VAL A 220 -6.72 18.18 2.27
C VAL A 220 -6.04 18.42 0.93
N ASN A 221 -6.75 18.24 -0.18
CA ASN A 221 -6.22 18.36 -1.55
C ASN A 221 -5.48 19.69 -1.79
N ARG A 222 -6.04 20.82 -1.30
CA ARG A 222 -5.42 22.15 -1.41
C ARG A 222 -4.08 22.29 -0.67
N ARG A 223 -3.77 21.37 0.25
CA ARG A 223 -2.54 21.35 1.07
C ARG A 223 -1.54 20.30 0.59
N LEU A 224 -1.94 19.46 -0.38
CA LEU A 224 -1.05 18.48 -0.98
C LEU A 224 -0.08 19.17 -1.95
N VAL A 225 1.22 18.96 -1.76
CA VAL A 225 2.26 19.49 -2.67
C VAL A 225 2.49 18.57 -3.88
N GLY A 226 2.12 17.29 -3.75
CA GLY A 226 2.23 16.26 -4.76
C GLY A 226 2.24 14.86 -4.14
N PHE A 227 2.29 13.85 -4.99
CA PHE A 227 2.46 12.45 -4.61
C PHE A 227 3.62 11.81 -5.37
N ALA A 228 4.29 10.85 -4.73
CA ALA A 228 5.34 10.04 -5.33
C ALA A 228 5.08 8.57 -5.00
N GLU A 229 5.00 7.74 -6.03
CA GLU A 229 4.64 6.34 -5.89
C GLU A 229 5.42 5.42 -6.84
N GLY A 230 5.56 4.15 -6.47
CA GLY A 230 6.29 3.17 -7.28
C GLY A 230 5.78 1.74 -7.08
N GLY A 231 5.86 0.91 -8.12
CA GLY A 231 5.34 -0.47 -8.09
C GLY A 231 3.83 -0.51 -7.88
N LEU A 232 3.06 0.05 -8.81
CA LEU A 232 1.63 0.36 -8.61
C LEU A 232 0.72 -0.83 -8.98
N LEU A 233 -0.21 -1.16 -8.08
CA LEU A 233 -1.39 -1.96 -8.40
C LEU A 233 -2.46 -1.08 -9.03
N VAL A 234 -2.68 -1.22 -10.34
CA VAL A 234 -3.63 -0.39 -11.10
C VAL A 234 -4.91 -1.16 -11.43
N ASP A 235 -4.76 -2.32 -12.07
CA ASP A 235 -5.87 -3.21 -12.42
C ASP A 235 -5.69 -4.58 -11.74
N PRO A 236 -6.36 -4.81 -10.59
CA PRO A 236 -6.19 -6.06 -9.86
C PRO A 236 -6.58 -7.33 -10.65
N ALA A 237 -7.44 -7.22 -11.67
CA ALA A 237 -7.79 -8.36 -12.51
C ALA A 237 -6.67 -8.75 -13.48
N HIS A 238 -5.96 -7.75 -14.02
CA HIS A 238 -4.74 -7.99 -14.78
C HIS A 238 -3.64 -8.58 -13.90
N ASN A 239 -3.42 -8.02 -12.71
CA ASN A 239 -2.45 -8.54 -11.76
C ASN A 239 -2.70 -10.01 -11.40
N LEU A 240 -3.96 -10.41 -11.15
CA LEU A 240 -4.33 -11.80 -10.86
C LEU A 240 -3.85 -12.76 -11.97
N LYS A 241 -4.01 -12.36 -13.24
CA LYS A 241 -3.56 -13.13 -14.41
C LYS A 241 -2.04 -13.08 -14.57
N TYR A 242 -1.40 -11.97 -14.21
CA TYR A 242 0.04 -11.76 -14.34
C TYR A 242 0.85 -12.59 -13.33
N VAL A 243 0.46 -12.59 -12.04
CA VAL A 243 1.19 -13.33 -10.99
C VAL A 243 0.82 -14.83 -10.94
N ASP A 244 -0.13 -15.26 -11.77
CA ASP A 244 -0.56 -16.66 -11.88
C ASP A 244 0.65 -17.55 -12.21
N GLY A 245 0.93 -18.53 -11.35
CA GLY A 245 2.05 -19.44 -11.52
C GLY A 245 3.43 -18.87 -11.17
N SER A 246 3.51 -17.68 -10.57
CA SER A 246 4.78 -17.13 -10.07
C SER A 246 5.40 -18.03 -8.98
N THR A 247 6.72 -18.14 -8.97
CA THR A 247 7.42 -18.91 -7.93
C THR A 247 7.61 -18.13 -6.63
N VAL A 248 7.52 -16.80 -6.68
CA VAL A 248 7.75 -15.91 -5.53
C VAL A 248 6.47 -15.22 -5.10
N TRP A 249 5.68 -14.73 -6.05
CA TRP A 249 4.56 -13.81 -5.78
C TRP A 249 3.17 -14.48 -5.79
N ALA A 250 3.06 -15.76 -6.13
CA ALA A 250 1.76 -16.41 -6.27
C ALA A 250 0.95 -16.48 -4.96
N GLY A 251 1.61 -16.44 -3.80
CA GLY A 251 0.95 -16.31 -2.49
C GLY A 251 0.17 -14.99 -2.32
N VAL A 252 0.46 -13.94 -3.08
CA VAL A 252 -0.29 -12.66 -3.03
C VAL A 252 -1.69 -12.81 -3.61
N ILE A 253 -1.91 -13.76 -4.53
CA ILE A 253 -3.22 -14.03 -5.15
C ILE A 253 -4.30 -14.25 -4.07
N PRO A 254 -4.21 -15.28 -3.22
CA PRO A 254 -5.21 -15.49 -2.18
C PRO A 254 -5.27 -14.34 -1.18
N MET A 255 -4.16 -13.64 -0.89
CA MET A 255 -4.20 -12.47 0.01
C MET A 255 -5.11 -11.36 -0.52
N ALA A 256 -4.86 -10.90 -1.75
CA ALA A 256 -5.64 -9.82 -2.36
C ALA A 256 -7.12 -10.23 -2.55
N VAL A 257 -7.36 -11.48 -2.94
CA VAL A 257 -8.72 -12.02 -3.11
C VAL A 257 -9.48 -12.02 -1.78
N ILE A 258 -8.84 -12.46 -0.67
CA ILE A 258 -9.45 -12.48 0.66
C ILE A 258 -9.70 -11.04 1.16
N GLY A 259 -8.71 -10.15 1.03
CA GLY A 259 -8.82 -8.77 1.51
C GLY A 259 -9.92 -7.99 0.79
N VAL A 260 -9.97 -8.08 -0.54
CA VAL A 260 -11.06 -7.47 -1.33
C VAL A 260 -12.41 -8.09 -0.99
N ALA A 261 -12.49 -9.42 -0.82
CA ALA A 261 -13.74 -10.05 -0.42
C ALA A 261 -14.22 -9.57 0.96
N ARG A 262 -13.30 -9.44 1.93
CA ARG A 262 -13.58 -8.91 3.27
C ARG A 262 -14.07 -7.45 3.20
N ALA A 263 -13.42 -6.61 2.40
CA ALA A 263 -13.77 -5.20 2.21
C ALA A 263 -15.18 -4.98 1.68
N TYR A 264 -15.73 -5.94 0.92
CA TYR A 264 -17.04 -5.86 0.30
C TYR A 264 -18.04 -6.90 0.83
N ASP A 265 -17.77 -7.50 1.98
CA ASP A 265 -18.59 -8.52 2.65
C ASP A 265 -19.00 -9.69 1.74
N LEU A 266 -18.07 -10.15 0.89
CA LEU A 266 -18.25 -11.24 -0.06
C LEU A 266 -17.87 -12.60 0.55
N ASP A 267 -18.81 -13.54 0.56
CA ASP A 267 -18.51 -14.96 0.80
C ASP A 267 -17.96 -15.64 -0.46
N LEU A 268 -16.67 -15.98 -0.43
CA LEU A 268 -15.99 -16.70 -1.50
C LEU A 268 -16.21 -18.23 -1.45
N THR A 269 -16.63 -18.78 -0.31
CA THR A 269 -16.64 -20.23 -0.08
C THR A 269 -17.47 -21.04 -1.10
N PRO A 270 -18.55 -20.53 -1.71
CA PRO A 270 -19.28 -21.25 -2.75
C PRO A 270 -18.49 -21.46 -4.05
N TYR A 271 -17.48 -20.62 -4.32
CA TYR A 271 -16.72 -20.59 -5.57
C TYR A 271 -15.38 -21.32 -5.48
N LEU A 272 -14.91 -21.60 -4.27
CA LEU A 272 -13.61 -22.21 -4.02
C LEU A 272 -13.65 -23.74 -4.15
N SER A 273 -12.57 -24.29 -4.70
CA SER A 273 -12.26 -25.73 -4.64
C SER A 273 -11.97 -26.14 -3.19
N ASP A 274 -11.87 -27.44 -2.90
CA ASP A 274 -11.50 -27.90 -1.56
C ASP A 274 -10.10 -27.42 -1.15
N TYR A 275 -9.16 -27.37 -2.10
CA TYR A 275 -7.85 -26.77 -1.88
C TYR A 275 -7.95 -25.25 -1.65
N GLY A 276 -8.76 -24.55 -2.45
CA GLY A 276 -9.02 -23.13 -2.27
C GLY A 276 -9.58 -22.79 -0.90
N LYS A 277 -10.51 -23.61 -0.37
CA LYS A 277 -11.04 -23.45 0.99
C LYS A 277 -9.96 -23.64 2.06
N GLN A 278 -9.06 -24.61 1.90
CA GLN A 278 -7.93 -24.80 2.83
C GLN A 278 -7.01 -23.58 2.83
N VAL A 279 -6.67 -23.06 1.65
CA VAL A 279 -5.86 -21.84 1.51
C VAL A 279 -6.59 -20.64 2.13
N TYR A 280 -7.87 -20.44 1.79
CA TYR A 280 -8.72 -19.37 2.31
C TYR A 280 -8.75 -19.34 3.83
N THR A 281 -8.97 -20.49 4.48
CA THR A 281 -8.98 -20.60 5.94
C THR A 281 -7.61 -20.31 6.55
N LYS A 282 -6.53 -20.83 5.94
CA LYS A 282 -5.16 -20.64 6.45
C LYS A 282 -4.67 -19.20 6.34
N MET A 283 -5.16 -18.45 5.36
CA MET A 283 -4.65 -17.12 5.03
C MET A 283 -5.45 -15.96 5.62
N GLN A 284 -6.47 -16.22 6.44
CA GLN A 284 -7.29 -15.14 7.03
C GLN A 284 -6.48 -14.08 7.79
N ASP A 285 -5.34 -14.45 8.39
CA ASP A 285 -4.46 -13.52 9.12
C ASP A 285 -3.03 -13.53 8.56
N ALA A 286 -2.86 -13.84 7.27
CA ALA A 286 -1.53 -13.92 6.65
C ALA A 286 -0.95 -12.54 6.33
N SER A 287 0.35 -12.37 6.57
CA SER A 287 1.15 -11.24 6.07
C SER A 287 1.86 -11.57 4.75
N ILE A 288 2.36 -10.55 4.05
CA ILE A 288 3.17 -10.74 2.84
C ILE A 288 4.40 -11.62 3.08
N VAL A 289 4.99 -11.56 4.28
CA VAL A 289 6.11 -12.42 4.69
C VAL A 289 5.69 -13.89 4.77
N ASN A 290 4.42 -14.17 5.11
CA ASN A 290 3.86 -15.53 5.08
C ASN A 290 3.52 -16.01 3.68
N ALA A 291 3.42 -15.12 2.69
CA ALA A 291 2.99 -15.46 1.34
C ALA A 291 4.15 -15.56 0.34
N LEU A 292 5.20 -14.77 0.51
CA LEU A 292 6.36 -14.75 -0.39
C LEU A 292 7.10 -16.09 -0.42
N GLY A 293 7.26 -16.63 -1.63
CA GLY A 293 7.86 -17.95 -1.86
C GLY A 293 7.05 -19.12 -1.29
N GLN A 294 5.89 -18.85 -0.69
CA GLN A 294 4.91 -19.86 -0.33
C GLN A 294 3.95 -20.04 -1.51
N TYR A 295 3.44 -21.27 -1.67
CA TYR A 295 2.55 -21.63 -2.78
C TYR A 295 3.16 -21.43 -4.18
N PRO A 296 4.37 -21.98 -4.45
CA PRO A 296 4.95 -21.90 -5.78
C PRO A 296 4.00 -22.51 -6.82
N ASP A 297 3.93 -21.87 -7.99
CA ASP A 297 3.06 -22.25 -9.10
C ASP A 297 1.56 -22.22 -8.76
N LEU A 298 1.14 -21.54 -7.68
CA LEU A 298 -0.28 -21.36 -7.38
C LEU A 298 -0.94 -20.54 -8.47
N THR A 299 -2.16 -20.96 -8.83
CA THR A 299 -2.99 -20.25 -9.80
C THR A 299 -4.41 -20.07 -9.30
N TRP A 300 -5.14 -19.11 -9.85
CA TRP A 300 -6.57 -18.96 -9.60
C TRP A 300 -7.33 -20.27 -9.84
N LYS A 301 -7.00 -20.98 -10.94
CA LYS A 301 -7.64 -22.26 -11.29
C LYS A 301 -7.47 -23.36 -10.24
N LYS A 302 -6.42 -23.31 -9.43
CA LYS A 302 -6.24 -24.24 -8.29
C LYS A 302 -7.13 -23.84 -7.11
N LEU A 303 -7.38 -22.54 -6.92
CA LEU A 303 -8.21 -22.01 -5.84
C LEU A 303 -9.71 -22.12 -6.12
N ALA A 304 -10.13 -21.92 -7.37
CA ALA A 304 -11.54 -21.95 -7.76
C ALA A 304 -12.02 -23.35 -8.17
N LYS A 305 -13.34 -23.59 -8.09
CA LYS A 305 -13.96 -24.79 -8.68
C LYS A 305 -13.84 -24.75 -10.21
N PRO A 306 -13.92 -25.89 -10.92
CA PRO A 306 -13.77 -25.94 -12.37
C PRO A 306 -14.72 -25.03 -13.15
N GLU A 307 -15.98 -24.88 -12.71
CA GLU A 307 -16.97 -23.97 -13.31
C GLU A 307 -16.62 -22.48 -13.13
N TYR A 308 -15.73 -22.16 -12.18
CA TYR A 308 -15.21 -20.83 -11.89
C TYR A 308 -13.72 -20.68 -12.24
N ALA A 309 -13.22 -21.50 -13.17
CA ALA A 309 -11.82 -21.46 -13.62
C ALA A 309 -11.40 -20.12 -14.25
N ASP A 310 -12.37 -19.33 -14.69
CA ASP A 310 -12.21 -17.92 -15.04
C ASP A 310 -12.67 -17.04 -13.88
N PRO A 311 -11.84 -16.13 -13.33
CA PRO A 311 -12.28 -15.21 -12.28
C PRO A 311 -13.52 -14.39 -12.67
N ASN A 312 -13.69 -14.07 -13.96
CA ASN A 312 -14.82 -13.27 -14.44
C ASN A 312 -16.15 -14.03 -14.44
N SER A 313 -16.16 -15.36 -14.25
CA SER A 313 -17.39 -16.14 -14.10
C SER A 313 -17.91 -16.18 -12.66
N VAL A 314 -17.30 -15.41 -11.74
CA VAL A 314 -17.78 -15.19 -10.37
C VAL A 314 -18.35 -13.76 -10.28
N PRO A 315 -19.65 -13.52 -10.54
CA PRO A 315 -20.22 -12.19 -10.61
C PRO A 315 -19.97 -11.29 -9.38
N PRO A 316 -20.12 -11.79 -8.13
CA PRO A 316 -19.88 -10.91 -6.98
C PRO A 316 -18.40 -10.57 -6.78
N PHE A 317 -17.48 -11.47 -7.16
CA PHE A 317 -16.04 -11.19 -7.15
C PHE A 317 -15.68 -10.16 -8.22
N LEU A 318 -16.18 -10.34 -9.44
CA LEU A 318 -16.02 -9.39 -10.54
C LEU A 318 -16.50 -7.97 -10.14
N ALA A 319 -17.66 -7.88 -9.50
CA ALA A 319 -18.18 -6.61 -9.00
C ALA A 319 -17.29 -5.97 -7.93
N ALA A 320 -16.67 -6.76 -7.05
CA ALA A 320 -15.75 -6.28 -6.04
C ALA A 320 -14.41 -5.82 -6.65
N VAL A 321 -13.82 -6.61 -7.54
CA VAL A 321 -12.57 -6.28 -8.25
C VAL A 321 -12.69 -5.01 -9.08
N ASN A 322 -13.81 -4.81 -9.78
CA ASN A 322 -14.04 -3.59 -10.55
C ASN A 322 -14.10 -2.32 -9.67
N LYS A 323 -14.48 -2.42 -8.39
CA LYS A 323 -14.47 -1.27 -7.47
C LYS A 323 -13.06 -0.89 -7.00
N VAL A 324 -12.11 -1.80 -7.09
CA VAL A 324 -10.69 -1.57 -6.75
C VAL A 324 -9.80 -1.38 -7.99
N ASN A 325 -10.39 -1.31 -9.18
CA ASN A 325 -9.69 -0.92 -10.40
C ASN A 325 -9.47 0.60 -10.41
N LEU A 326 -8.20 1.00 -10.27
CA LEU A 326 -7.80 2.41 -10.22
C LEU A 326 -8.02 3.14 -11.55
N GLY A 327 -8.08 2.41 -12.68
CA GLY A 327 -8.47 2.95 -13.97
C GLY A 327 -9.89 3.56 -13.98
N SER A 328 -10.74 3.14 -13.04
CA SER A 328 -12.09 3.73 -12.86
C SER A 328 -12.13 4.85 -11.82
N ALA A 329 -11.01 5.15 -11.16
CA ALA A 329 -10.94 6.21 -10.16
C ALA A 329 -10.84 7.61 -10.79
N PRO A 330 -11.21 8.67 -10.04
CA PRO A 330 -11.02 10.05 -10.49
C PRO A 330 -9.55 10.39 -10.71
N THR A 331 -9.30 11.48 -11.44
CA THR A 331 -7.94 11.95 -11.71
C THR A 331 -7.43 12.85 -10.57
N PRO A 332 -6.23 12.60 -10.02
CA PRO A 332 -5.63 13.48 -9.03
C PRO A 332 -5.39 14.86 -9.62
N THR A 333 -5.57 15.92 -8.84
CA THR A 333 -5.32 17.31 -9.31
C THR A 333 -3.92 17.82 -9.00
N VAL A 334 -3.21 17.20 -8.05
CA VAL A 334 -1.85 17.58 -7.65
C VAL A 334 -0.77 16.87 -8.49
N PRO A 335 0.46 17.40 -8.56
CA PRO A 335 1.53 16.77 -9.33
C PRO A 335 1.88 15.36 -8.86
N GLY A 336 2.16 14.45 -9.79
CA GLY A 336 2.47 13.05 -9.52
C GLY A 336 3.80 12.59 -10.10
N TYR A 337 4.51 11.73 -9.38
CA TYR A 337 5.64 10.94 -9.88
C TYR A 337 5.32 9.45 -9.74
N LEU A 338 5.19 8.76 -10.86
CA LEU A 338 4.85 7.34 -10.93
C LEU A 338 6.07 6.56 -11.45
N ALA A 339 6.43 5.49 -10.76
CA ALA A 339 7.55 4.65 -11.16
C ALA A 339 7.20 3.16 -11.23
N GLN A 340 7.85 2.43 -12.12
CA GLN A 340 7.54 1.02 -12.34
C GLN A 340 8.74 0.23 -12.87
N GLY A 341 8.98 -0.96 -12.34
CA GLY A 341 9.92 -1.92 -12.93
C GLY A 341 9.30 -2.72 -14.06
N ASN A 342 10.11 -3.45 -14.83
CA ASN A 342 9.61 -4.33 -15.90
C ASN A 342 10.39 -5.64 -16.07
N ALA A 343 11.28 -5.99 -15.14
CA ALA A 343 12.08 -7.21 -15.17
C ALA A 343 11.60 -8.28 -14.17
N GLY A 344 10.31 -8.56 -14.14
CA GLY A 344 9.69 -9.52 -13.20
C GLY A 344 10.23 -10.94 -13.23
N VAL A 345 10.88 -11.33 -14.31
CA VAL A 345 11.58 -12.63 -14.42
C VAL A 345 12.67 -12.79 -13.37
N LEU A 346 13.27 -11.70 -12.88
CA LEU A 346 14.28 -11.73 -11.82
C LEU A 346 13.69 -12.08 -10.45
N GLU A 347 12.37 -11.98 -10.31
CA GLU A 347 11.61 -12.34 -9.11
C GLU A 347 10.62 -13.48 -9.38
N GLY A 348 10.92 -14.34 -10.36
CA GLY A 348 10.18 -15.60 -10.53
C GLY A 348 8.79 -15.47 -11.14
N THR A 349 8.45 -14.33 -11.72
CA THR A 349 7.24 -14.16 -12.53
C THR A 349 7.60 -14.15 -14.00
N PHE A 350 7.29 -15.25 -14.69
CA PHE A 350 7.65 -15.49 -16.10
C PHE A 350 6.52 -15.21 -17.08
N SER A 351 5.34 -14.84 -16.56
CA SER A 351 4.15 -14.58 -17.35
C SER A 351 4.32 -13.37 -18.25
N ASN A 352 3.89 -13.52 -19.50
CA ASN A 352 3.75 -12.45 -20.48
C ASN A 352 2.40 -12.62 -21.18
N VAL A 353 1.33 -12.33 -20.44
CA VAL A 353 -0.04 -12.62 -20.88
C VAL A 353 -0.42 -11.68 -22.02
N SER A 354 -0.90 -12.22 -23.14
CA SER A 354 -1.36 -11.40 -24.27
C SER A 354 -2.42 -10.40 -23.82
N GLY A 355 -2.22 -9.11 -24.15
CA GLY A 355 -3.09 -8.01 -23.74
C GLY A 355 -2.77 -7.38 -22.37
N ILE A 356 -1.88 -7.98 -21.57
CA ILE A 356 -1.40 -7.46 -20.28
C ILE A 356 0.11 -7.16 -20.34
N GLY A 357 0.88 -8.09 -20.91
CA GLY A 357 2.32 -7.98 -21.05
C GLY A 357 3.10 -8.41 -19.80
N THR A 358 4.24 -7.76 -19.61
CA THR A 358 5.18 -7.99 -18.49
C THR A 358 5.02 -6.94 -17.39
N GLY A 359 5.77 -7.13 -16.31
CA GLY A 359 5.77 -6.25 -15.15
C GLY A 359 7.03 -6.37 -14.33
N ASP A 360 7.02 -5.82 -13.12
CA ASP A 360 8.19 -5.82 -12.23
C ASP A 360 8.37 -7.13 -11.43
N GLY A 361 7.40 -8.03 -11.48
CA GLY A 361 7.39 -9.28 -10.71
C GLY A 361 6.06 -9.50 -10.01
N VAL A 362 5.41 -8.41 -9.63
CA VAL A 362 4.08 -8.43 -8.99
C VAL A 362 3.10 -7.45 -9.64
N MET A 363 3.58 -6.28 -10.10
CA MET A 363 2.78 -5.23 -10.76
C MET A 363 3.02 -5.17 -12.26
N VAL A 364 1.98 -4.81 -13.02
CA VAL A 364 1.97 -4.80 -14.49
C VAL A 364 2.43 -3.45 -15.04
N ALA A 365 3.50 -3.45 -15.86
CA ALA A 365 4.08 -2.20 -16.36
C ALA A 365 3.16 -1.47 -17.36
N GLY A 366 2.42 -2.23 -18.17
CA GLY A 366 1.45 -1.67 -19.12
C GLY A 366 0.31 -0.91 -18.46
N ASP A 367 -0.14 -1.35 -17.28
CA ASP A 367 -1.24 -0.69 -16.58
C ASP A 367 -0.80 0.65 -15.98
N VAL A 368 0.42 0.73 -15.43
CA VAL A 368 0.99 1.99 -14.91
C VAL A 368 1.15 3.05 -16.00
N ARG A 369 1.63 2.65 -17.19
CA ARG A 369 1.71 3.55 -18.34
C ARG A 369 0.32 4.05 -18.75
N ALA A 370 -0.67 3.16 -18.77
CA ALA A 370 -2.04 3.52 -19.12
C ALA A 370 -2.64 4.51 -18.11
N LEU A 371 -2.43 4.29 -16.81
CA LEU A 371 -2.92 5.19 -15.77
C LEU A 371 -2.28 6.58 -15.87
N ALA A 372 -0.96 6.65 -16.02
CA ALA A 372 -0.26 7.92 -16.17
C ALA A 372 -0.77 8.71 -17.39
N ARG A 373 -1.01 8.01 -18.52
CA ARG A 373 -1.61 8.61 -19.72
C ARG A 373 -3.06 9.04 -19.50
N GLN A 374 -3.84 8.25 -18.77
CA GLN A 374 -5.21 8.59 -18.41
C GLN A 374 -5.22 9.90 -17.63
N TYR A 375 -4.42 10.02 -16.57
CA TYR A 375 -4.31 11.26 -15.78
C TYR A 375 -3.94 12.48 -16.64
N CYS A 376 -2.99 12.33 -17.56
CA CYS A 376 -2.64 13.37 -18.53
C CYS A 376 -3.84 13.78 -19.41
N ALA A 377 -4.60 12.80 -19.91
CA ALA A 377 -5.71 13.04 -20.84
C ALA A 377 -6.97 13.62 -20.15
N THR A 378 -7.15 13.34 -18.85
CA THR A 378 -8.34 13.72 -18.08
C THR A 378 -8.14 14.95 -17.19
N GLY A 379 -6.99 15.62 -17.28
CA GLY A 379 -6.81 16.98 -16.76
C GLY A 379 -5.58 17.24 -15.90
N ASN A 380 -4.77 16.22 -15.57
CA ASN A 380 -3.52 16.42 -14.82
C ASN A 380 -2.31 16.41 -15.75
N SER A 381 -1.87 17.59 -16.17
CA SER A 381 -0.71 17.76 -17.05
C SER A 381 0.64 17.72 -16.31
N ARG A 382 0.68 17.35 -15.02
CA ARG A 382 1.87 17.40 -14.15
C ARG A 382 2.23 16.01 -13.63
N ILE A 383 2.32 15.06 -14.56
CA ILE A 383 2.62 13.65 -14.28
C ILE A 383 4.00 13.33 -14.84
N ALA A 384 4.93 13.01 -13.96
CA ALA A 384 6.21 12.39 -14.31
C ALA A 384 6.09 10.87 -14.20
N HIS A 385 6.67 10.15 -15.15
CA HIS A 385 6.60 8.71 -15.24
C HIS A 385 7.98 8.13 -15.55
N GLN A 386 8.43 7.19 -14.73
CA GLN A 386 9.72 6.52 -14.91
C GLN A 386 9.59 5.00 -14.88
N GLN A 387 9.95 4.36 -16.00
CA GLN A 387 10.00 2.90 -16.09
C GLN A 387 11.46 2.41 -16.04
N TYR A 388 11.72 1.37 -15.26
CA TYR A 388 13.02 0.73 -15.12
C TYR A 388 12.98 -0.66 -15.78
N ASP A 389 13.36 -0.72 -17.06
CA ASP A 389 13.18 -1.93 -17.87
C ASP A 389 13.99 -3.15 -17.39
N LEU A 390 15.10 -2.91 -16.71
CA LEU A 390 16.03 -3.96 -16.26
C LEU A 390 15.90 -4.29 -14.77
N LEU A 391 14.94 -3.69 -14.08
CA LEU A 391 14.75 -3.87 -12.64
C LEU A 391 13.43 -4.57 -12.34
N SER A 392 13.48 -5.46 -11.36
CA SER A 392 12.30 -6.10 -10.77
C SER A 392 11.66 -5.19 -9.72
N HIS A 393 10.66 -5.70 -9.00
CA HIS A 393 9.89 -4.94 -8.03
C HIS A 393 10.77 -4.44 -6.88
N LEU A 394 11.52 -5.33 -6.23
CA LEU A 394 12.46 -4.97 -5.17
C LEU A 394 13.66 -4.18 -5.71
N GLY A 395 14.13 -4.54 -6.92
CA GLY A 395 15.24 -3.84 -7.57
C GLY A 395 14.91 -2.38 -7.89
N THR A 396 13.67 -2.08 -8.26
CA THR A 396 13.19 -0.73 -8.61
C THR A 396 13.04 0.18 -7.39
N ALA A 397 12.74 -0.38 -6.21
CA ALA A 397 12.60 0.39 -4.97
C ALA A 397 13.87 1.18 -4.64
N VAL A 398 15.05 0.62 -4.93
CA VAL A 398 16.36 1.19 -4.61
C VAL A 398 16.62 2.53 -5.32
N PRO A 399 16.56 2.65 -6.66
CA PRO A 399 16.68 3.95 -7.33
C PRO A 399 15.43 4.82 -7.18
N TRP A 400 14.25 4.23 -6.97
CA TRP A 400 13.02 5.00 -6.76
C TRP A 400 13.07 5.84 -5.48
N ALA A 401 13.48 5.26 -4.36
CA ALA A 401 13.44 5.91 -3.05
C ALA A 401 14.10 7.31 -3.02
N PRO A 402 15.38 7.49 -3.40
CA PRO A 402 16.01 8.81 -3.40
C PRO A 402 15.36 9.76 -4.42
N THR A 403 14.86 9.24 -5.55
CA THR A 403 14.17 10.04 -6.58
C THR A 403 12.83 10.58 -6.08
N ALA A 404 12.05 9.74 -5.39
CA ALA A 404 10.78 10.12 -4.76
C ALA A 404 10.98 11.17 -3.66
N VAL A 405 12.02 11.02 -2.82
CA VAL A 405 12.42 12.02 -1.82
C VAL A 405 12.75 13.36 -2.49
N GLY A 406 13.60 13.35 -3.51
CA GLY A 406 13.97 14.54 -4.27
C GLY A 406 12.77 15.21 -4.93
N TYR A 407 11.88 14.43 -5.52
CA TYR A 407 10.65 14.91 -6.15
C TYR A 407 9.75 15.64 -5.15
N LEU A 408 9.47 15.05 -3.99
CA LEU A 408 8.64 15.70 -2.96
C LEU A 408 9.32 16.95 -2.39
N ASN A 409 10.63 16.90 -2.15
CA ASN A 409 11.40 18.07 -1.71
C ASN A 409 11.26 19.25 -2.67
N ASP A 410 11.34 19.00 -3.97
CA ASP A 410 11.14 20.02 -5.00
C ASP A 410 9.72 20.59 -4.98
N ARG A 411 8.70 19.76 -4.71
CA ARG A 411 7.31 20.22 -4.54
C ARG A 411 7.12 21.08 -3.29
N PHE A 412 7.70 20.69 -2.16
CA PHE A 412 7.69 21.51 -0.95
C PHE A 412 8.40 22.85 -1.13
N ALA A 413 9.48 22.87 -1.93
CA ALA A 413 10.22 24.07 -2.30
C ALA A 413 9.51 24.93 -3.37
N GLY A 414 8.34 24.52 -3.87
CA GLY A 414 7.57 25.27 -4.87
C GLY A 414 8.16 25.22 -6.28
N LYS A 415 9.08 24.29 -6.57
CA LYS A 415 9.61 24.12 -7.93
C LYS A 415 8.54 23.53 -8.85
N THR A 416 8.52 24.00 -10.09
CA THR A 416 7.64 23.49 -11.15
C THR A 416 7.76 21.98 -11.31
N ALA A 417 6.62 21.29 -11.39
CA ALA A 417 6.59 19.85 -11.58
C ALA A 417 7.04 19.45 -13.00
N PRO A 418 7.92 18.45 -13.14
CA PRO A 418 8.17 17.84 -14.43
C PRO A 418 6.90 17.15 -14.95
N SER A 419 6.87 16.91 -16.25
CA SER A 419 5.76 16.23 -16.91
C SER A 419 6.27 15.43 -18.10
N ASP A 420 5.85 14.17 -18.17
CA ASP A 420 6.07 13.26 -19.30
C ASP A 420 4.78 13.07 -20.11
N CYS A 421 3.74 13.87 -19.84
CA CYS A 421 2.50 13.85 -20.62
C CYS A 421 2.79 14.05 -22.11
N GLY A 422 2.30 13.14 -22.95
CA GLY A 422 2.60 13.10 -24.40
C GLY A 422 3.82 12.27 -24.79
N HIS A 423 4.69 11.92 -23.84
CA HIS A 423 5.89 11.12 -24.05
C HIS A 423 5.84 9.72 -23.41
N ILE A 424 4.85 9.45 -22.56
CA ILE A 424 4.62 8.12 -21.96
C ILE A 424 4.19 7.13 -23.06
N ALA A 425 4.91 6.01 -23.16
CA ALA A 425 4.59 4.94 -24.11
C ALA A 425 3.19 4.34 -23.87
N PRO A 426 2.53 3.75 -24.89
CA PRO A 426 1.22 3.12 -24.73
C PRO A 426 1.19 2.05 -23.63
N GLY A 427 0.05 1.95 -22.95
CA GLY A 427 -0.23 0.96 -21.90
C GLY A 427 -1.38 0.04 -22.28
N ASN A 428 -1.88 -0.72 -21.29
CA ASN A 428 -3.01 -1.63 -21.47
C ASN A 428 -4.36 -0.89 -21.36
N PRO A 429 -5.48 -1.44 -21.88
CA PRO A 429 -6.81 -0.95 -21.56
C PRO A 429 -7.10 -1.12 -20.06
N LEU A 430 -7.59 -0.08 -19.39
CA LEU A 430 -7.99 -0.13 -17.98
C LEU A 430 -9.52 -0.20 -17.82
N THR A 431 -10.22 -0.71 -18.82
CA THR A 431 -11.68 -0.83 -18.80
C THR A 431 -12.11 -1.89 -17.80
N PRO A 432 -13.16 -1.66 -17.00
CA PRO A 432 -13.69 -2.66 -16.07
C PRO A 432 -13.95 -4.01 -16.74
N GLU A 433 -13.61 -5.08 -16.04
CA GLU A 433 -13.81 -6.45 -16.48
C GLU A 433 -15.31 -6.74 -16.70
N GLN A 434 -15.61 -7.51 -17.74
CA GLN A 434 -16.97 -7.87 -18.13
C GLN A 434 -17.30 -9.32 -17.75
N PRO A 435 -18.57 -9.63 -17.44
CA PRO A 435 -19.00 -11.01 -17.21
C PRO A 435 -18.72 -11.90 -18.43
N ARG A 436 -18.42 -13.17 -18.17
CA ARG A 436 -18.28 -14.20 -19.22
C ARG A 436 -19.55 -14.99 -19.46
#